data_AF-A0A4R4V5P9-F1
#
_entry.id   AF-A0A4R4V5P9-F1
#
_cell.length_a   1.000
_cell.length_b   1.000
_cell.length_c   1.000
_cell.angle_alpha   90.00
_cell.angle_beta   90.00
_cell.angle_gamma   90.00
#
_symmetry.space_group_name_H-M   'P 1'
#
loop_
_entity.id
_entity.type
_entity.pdbx_description
1 polymer ?
#
loop_
_entity_poly.entity_id
_entity_poly.type
_entity_poly.pdbx_seq_one_letter_code
_entity_poly.pdbx_strand_id
1 'polypeptide(L)'
;MSHALVAHHFGSRDSLLTEALRFSLSNSVASISAKPGSGDLDALFDGLSGFIDECPDDLAFQFELILESRRRTELHPYVEAIYDAYIGAIPVELERAGAQPDEALSRLVYAAADGLVFAQLAVGGGESTERSLRHLRSLLSARVRT
;
A
#
# COMPACT_ATOMS: atom_id res chain seq x y z
N MET A 1 -1.92 25.15 -28.65
CA MET A 1 -2.32 23.99 -29.47
C MET A 1 -1.62 22.74 -28.92
N SER A 2 -2.17 22.12 -27.88
CA SER A 2 -1.60 20.90 -27.25
C SER A 2 -2.69 19.89 -26.80
N HIS A 3 -3.95 20.32 -26.68
CA HIS A 3 -5.05 19.44 -26.28
C HIS A 3 -5.47 18.40 -27.33
N ALA A 4 -5.13 18.57 -28.62
CA ALA A 4 -5.56 17.66 -29.68
C ALA A 4 -4.66 16.43 -29.89
N LEU A 5 -3.38 16.51 -29.48
CA LEU A 5 -2.41 15.41 -29.67
C LEU A 5 -2.46 14.36 -28.55
N VAL A 6 -2.83 14.75 -27.32
CA VAL A 6 -3.04 13.81 -26.20
C VAL A 6 -4.34 13.00 -26.40
N ALA A 7 -5.37 13.60 -26.98
CA ALA A 7 -6.66 12.94 -27.22
C ALA A 7 -6.57 11.81 -28.26
N HIS A 8 -5.67 11.90 -29.23
CA HIS A 8 -5.54 10.90 -30.30
C HIS A 8 -4.70 9.67 -29.92
N HIS A 9 -3.79 9.79 -28.95
CA HIS A 9 -2.91 8.67 -28.56
C HIS A 9 -3.47 7.78 -27.44
N PHE A 10 -4.47 8.29 -26.69
CA PHE A 10 -5.06 7.58 -25.54
C PHE A 10 -6.55 7.23 -25.73
N GLY A 11 -7.22 7.67 -26.78
CA GLY A 11 -8.56 7.19 -27.17
C GLY A 11 -9.74 7.62 -26.26
N SER A 12 -9.50 7.98 -25.00
CA SER A 12 -10.42 8.71 -24.12
C SER A 12 -9.68 9.18 -22.85
N ARG A 13 -10.25 10.13 -22.11
CA ARG A 13 -9.73 10.55 -20.79
C ARG A 13 -9.66 9.36 -19.80
N ASP A 14 -10.58 8.42 -19.93
CA ASP A 14 -10.69 7.25 -19.06
C ASP A 14 -9.59 6.21 -19.35
N SER A 15 -9.17 6.09 -20.61
CA SER A 15 -8.03 5.26 -21.00
C SER A 15 -6.69 5.84 -20.52
N LEU A 16 -6.51 7.17 -20.59
CA LEU A 16 -5.35 7.83 -19.99
C LEU A 16 -5.31 7.60 -18.47
N LEU A 17 -6.47 7.72 -17.80
CA LEU A 17 -6.60 7.45 -16.37
C LEU A 17 -6.24 5.99 -16.07
N THR A 18 -6.77 5.04 -16.83
CA THR A 18 -6.51 3.61 -16.68
C THR A 18 -5.03 3.25 -16.84
N GLU A 19 -4.35 3.81 -17.84
CA GLU A 19 -2.92 3.53 -18.06
C GLU A 19 -2.02 4.23 -17.05
N ALA A 20 -2.36 5.47 -16.65
CA ALA A 20 -1.68 6.14 -15.55
C ALA A 20 -1.83 5.35 -14.23
N LEU A 21 -3.01 4.75 -14.02
CA LEU A 21 -3.27 3.87 -12.89
C LEU A 21 -2.45 2.60 -12.95
N ARG A 22 -2.45 1.89 -14.07
CA ARG A 22 -1.61 0.69 -14.23
C ARG A 22 -0.12 0.99 -13.99
N PHE A 23 0.36 2.13 -14.50
CA PHE A 23 1.73 2.57 -14.31
C PHE A 23 2.03 2.92 -12.84
N SER A 24 1.17 3.71 -12.19
CA SER A 24 1.30 4.03 -10.76
C SER A 24 1.26 2.77 -9.91
N LEU A 25 0.31 1.86 -10.12
CA LEU A 25 0.24 0.61 -9.36
C LEU A 25 1.44 -0.32 -9.57
N SER A 26 2.03 -0.34 -10.77
CA SER A 26 3.24 -1.11 -11.02
C SER A 26 4.48 -0.52 -10.35
N ASN A 27 4.45 0.78 -10.00
CA ASN A 27 5.59 1.54 -9.47
C ASN A 27 5.43 1.96 -8.01
N SER A 28 4.21 1.97 -7.46
CA SER A 28 3.86 2.51 -6.14
C SER A 28 3.67 1.43 -5.07
N VAL A 29 3.71 0.13 -5.42
CA VAL A 29 3.72 -0.93 -4.41
C VAL A 29 5.09 -0.92 -3.74
N ALA A 30 5.21 -0.12 -2.69
CA ALA A 30 6.30 -0.25 -1.74
C ALA A 30 6.34 -1.70 -1.26
N SER A 31 7.53 -2.29 -1.22
CA SER A 31 7.65 -3.64 -0.71
C SER A 31 7.19 -3.65 0.75
N ILE A 32 6.30 -4.59 1.09
CA ILE A 32 5.79 -4.78 2.45
C ILE A 32 6.92 -5.10 3.44
N SER A 33 8.06 -5.56 2.94
CA SER A 33 9.25 -5.86 3.73
C SER A 33 10.48 -5.23 3.09
N ALA A 34 11.35 -4.62 3.89
CA ALA A 34 12.67 -4.18 3.43
C ALA A 34 13.60 -5.36 3.08
N LYS A 35 13.24 -6.58 3.48
CA LYS A 35 13.94 -7.83 3.15
C LYS A 35 12.93 -8.89 2.68
N PRO A 36 12.37 -8.75 1.47
CA PRO A 36 11.31 -9.63 0.99
C PRO A 36 11.73 -11.09 1.03
N GLY A 37 10.88 -11.92 1.60
CA GLY A 37 11.07 -13.34 1.71
C GLY A 37 12.04 -13.79 2.80
N SER A 38 12.51 -12.90 3.66
CA SER A 38 13.40 -13.29 4.76
C SER A 38 12.65 -13.89 5.95
N GLY A 39 11.36 -13.54 6.14
CA GLY A 39 10.65 -13.82 7.39
C GLY A 39 11.13 -12.95 8.56
N ASP A 40 11.96 -11.94 8.30
CA ASP A 40 12.41 -10.98 9.30
C ASP A 40 11.27 -10.01 9.63
N LEU A 41 10.57 -10.26 10.74
CA LEU A 41 9.48 -9.39 11.17
C LEU A 41 9.94 -7.96 11.46
N ASP A 42 11.22 -7.73 11.77
CA ASP A 42 11.76 -6.38 11.95
C ASP A 42 11.82 -5.62 10.62
N ALA A 43 11.96 -6.33 9.49
CA ALA A 43 11.94 -5.75 8.15
C ALA A 43 10.52 -5.42 7.64
N LEU A 44 9.48 -5.93 8.30
CA LEU A 44 8.09 -5.69 7.90
C LEU A 44 7.73 -4.20 8.07
N PHE A 45 7.38 -3.54 6.97
CA PHE A 45 7.15 -2.09 6.87
C PHE A 45 8.32 -1.23 7.36
N ASP A 46 9.54 -1.78 7.40
CA ASP A 46 10.72 -0.99 7.70
C ASP A 46 10.97 0.03 6.59
N GLY A 47 11.29 1.27 6.98
CA GLY A 47 11.44 2.39 6.05
C GLY A 47 10.13 2.98 5.50
N LEU A 48 8.96 2.42 5.82
CA LEU A 48 7.66 2.91 5.29
C LEU A 48 7.42 4.38 5.66
N SER A 49 7.78 4.79 6.89
CA SER A 49 7.61 6.19 7.30
C SER A 49 8.46 7.15 6.46
N GLY A 50 9.72 6.78 6.15
CA GLY A 50 10.57 7.57 5.28
C GLY A 50 10.06 7.62 3.85
N PHE A 51 9.57 6.49 3.33
CA PHE A 51 8.96 6.41 2.00
C PHE A 51 7.76 7.36 1.86
N ILE A 52 6.94 7.51 2.91
CA ILE A 52 5.83 8.46 2.91
C ILE A 52 6.32 9.90 2.73
N ASP A 53 7.42 10.27 3.39
CA ASP A 53 8.00 11.61 3.29
C ASP A 53 8.68 11.83 1.92
N GLU A 54 9.19 10.77 1.28
CA GLU A 54 9.83 10.82 -0.04
C GLU A 54 8.82 10.89 -1.20
N CYS A 55 7.68 10.21 -1.08
CA CYS A 55 6.67 10.06 -2.14
C CYS A 55 5.24 10.46 -1.70
N PRO A 56 5.03 11.65 -1.10
CA PRO A 56 3.72 12.01 -0.53
C PRO A 56 2.63 12.19 -1.60
N ASP A 57 2.96 12.74 -2.77
CA ASP A 57 1.99 13.01 -3.84
C ASP A 57 1.45 11.73 -4.48
N ASP A 58 2.31 10.73 -4.70
CA ASP A 58 1.92 9.43 -5.27
C ASP A 58 0.97 8.67 -4.33
N LEU A 59 1.27 8.71 -3.02
CA LEU A 59 0.43 8.09 -2.01
C LEU A 59 -0.90 8.83 -1.81
N ALA A 60 -0.89 10.17 -1.81
CA ALA A 60 -2.11 10.96 -1.76
C ALA A 60 -3.03 10.66 -2.96
N PHE A 61 -2.46 10.58 -4.17
CA PHE A 61 -3.19 10.20 -5.37
C PHE A 61 -3.80 8.80 -5.27
N GLN A 62 -3.10 7.84 -4.66
CA GLN A 62 -3.65 6.51 -4.41
C GLN A 62 -4.88 6.56 -3.49
N PHE A 63 -4.86 7.34 -2.41
CA PHE A 63 -6.05 7.52 -1.56
C PHE A 63 -7.20 8.24 -2.28
N GLU A 64 -6.89 9.28 -3.05
CA GLU A 64 -7.90 9.98 -3.86
C GLU A 64 -8.58 9.05 -4.85
N LEU A 65 -7.81 8.17 -5.51
CA LEU A 65 -8.33 7.15 -6.41
C LEU A 65 -9.25 6.17 -5.68
N ILE A 66 -8.79 5.63 -4.55
CA ILE A 66 -9.58 4.69 -3.74
C ILE A 66 -10.93 5.33 -3.38
N LEU A 67 -10.92 6.60 -2.97
CA LEU A 67 -12.14 7.34 -2.64
C LEU A 67 -12.99 7.67 -3.89
N GLU A 68 -12.39 7.99 -5.03
CA GLU A 68 -13.12 8.27 -6.27
C GLU A 68 -13.79 7.03 -6.83
N SER A 69 -13.23 5.84 -6.60
CA SER A 69 -13.84 4.57 -7.00
C SER A 69 -15.26 4.38 -6.46
N ARG A 70 -15.57 4.97 -5.29
CA ARG A 70 -16.93 5.01 -4.72
C ARG A 70 -17.96 5.72 -5.61
N ARG A 71 -17.50 6.69 -6.41
CA ARG A 71 -18.32 7.47 -7.36
C ARG A 71 -18.24 6.91 -8.78
N ARG A 72 -17.12 6.28 -9.13
CA ARG A 72 -16.81 5.69 -10.44
C ARG A 72 -16.58 4.20 -10.30
N THR A 73 -17.65 3.42 -10.39
CA THR A 73 -17.61 1.97 -10.19
C THR A 73 -16.70 1.25 -11.18
N GLU A 74 -16.43 1.82 -12.35
CA GLU A 74 -15.45 1.34 -13.32
C GLU A 74 -14.01 1.29 -12.77
N LEU A 75 -13.72 2.01 -11.69
CA LEU A 75 -12.41 2.00 -11.02
C LEU A 75 -12.28 0.89 -9.97
N HIS A 76 -13.38 0.24 -9.57
CA HIS A 76 -13.36 -0.79 -8.53
C HIS A 76 -12.36 -1.92 -8.80
N PRO A 77 -12.26 -2.51 -10.01
CA PRO A 77 -11.34 -3.62 -10.24
C PRO A 77 -9.86 -3.26 -10.03
N TYR A 78 -9.50 -2.00 -10.28
CA TYR A 78 -8.15 -1.52 -10.03
C TYR A 78 -7.89 -1.38 -8.53
N VAL A 79 -8.85 -0.84 -7.78
CA VAL A 79 -8.75 -0.75 -6.32
C VAL A 79 -8.70 -2.14 -5.68
N GLU A 80 -9.52 -3.07 -6.13
CA GLU A 80 -9.46 -4.48 -5.68
C GLU A 80 -8.07 -5.08 -5.93
N ALA A 81 -7.50 -4.89 -7.12
CA ALA A 81 -6.15 -5.38 -7.43
C ALA A 81 -5.06 -4.79 -6.51
N ILE A 82 -5.20 -3.52 -6.07
CA ILE A 82 -4.28 -2.91 -5.10
C ILE A 82 -4.36 -3.64 -3.75
N TYR A 83 -5.58 -3.76 -3.22
CA TYR A 83 -5.82 -4.42 -1.94
C TYR A 83 -5.36 -5.88 -1.98
N ASP A 84 -5.66 -6.61 -3.06
CA ASP A 84 -5.25 -8.00 -3.24
C ASP A 84 -3.72 -8.14 -3.29
N ALA A 85 -3.02 -7.24 -3.97
CA ALA A 85 -1.56 -7.24 -4.03
C ALA A 85 -0.94 -7.04 -2.65
N TYR A 86 -1.42 -6.06 -1.88
CA TYR A 86 -0.88 -5.79 -0.55
C TYR A 86 -1.27 -6.88 0.46
N ILE A 87 -2.54 -7.23 0.55
CA ILE A 87 -3.02 -8.26 1.49
C ILE A 87 -2.38 -9.62 1.17
N GLY A 88 -2.19 -9.93 -0.12
CA GLY A 88 -1.58 -11.19 -0.57
C GLY A 88 -0.09 -11.32 -0.26
N ALA A 89 0.64 -10.22 -0.11
CA ALA A 89 2.07 -10.26 0.21
C ALA A 89 2.36 -10.42 1.72
N ILE A 90 1.45 -10.00 2.60
CA ILE A 90 1.58 -10.13 4.06
C ILE A 90 1.75 -11.59 4.53
N PRO A 91 0.88 -12.56 4.14
CA PRO A 91 0.99 -13.92 4.65
C PRO A 91 2.33 -14.56 4.29
N VAL A 92 2.93 -14.21 3.14
CA VAL A 92 4.24 -14.73 2.73
C VAL A 92 5.33 -14.39 3.74
N GLU A 93 5.37 -13.14 4.23
CA GLU A 93 6.37 -12.75 5.23
C GLU A 93 6.07 -13.37 6.60
N LEU A 94 4.79 -13.41 6.99
CA LEU A 94 4.38 -13.96 8.28
C LEU A 94 4.62 -15.48 8.36
N GLU A 95 4.32 -16.23 7.31
CA GLU A 95 4.59 -17.67 7.22
C GLU A 95 6.08 -17.98 7.30
N ARG A 96 6.92 -17.18 6.61
CA ARG A 96 8.38 -17.33 6.68
C ARG A 96 8.94 -16.99 8.06
N ALA A 97 8.27 -16.11 8.80
CA ALA A 97 8.57 -15.85 10.19
C ALA A 97 8.14 -16.98 11.14
N GLY A 98 7.41 -17.99 10.65
CA GLY A 98 6.88 -19.09 11.46
C GLY A 98 5.46 -18.87 11.99
N ALA A 99 4.76 -17.83 11.55
CA ALA A 99 3.36 -17.63 11.87
C ALA A 99 2.44 -18.54 11.03
N GLN A 100 1.20 -18.70 11.48
CA GLN A 100 0.10 -19.26 10.68
C GLN A 100 -0.97 -18.16 10.51
N PRO A 101 -0.76 -17.22 9.56
CA PRO A 101 -1.70 -16.14 9.35
C PRO A 101 -3.00 -16.69 8.74
N ASP A 102 -4.14 -16.28 9.29
CA ASP A 102 -5.41 -16.37 8.58
C ASP A 102 -5.64 -15.09 7.77
N GLU A 103 -6.63 -15.12 6.89
CA GLU A 103 -6.98 -14.00 6.03
C GLU A 103 -7.36 -12.74 6.85
N ALA A 104 -7.95 -12.94 8.03
CA ALA A 104 -8.33 -11.87 8.94
C ALA A 104 -7.10 -11.14 9.51
N LEU A 105 -6.05 -11.87 9.91
CA LEU A 105 -4.80 -11.28 10.37
C LEU A 105 -4.14 -10.48 9.25
N SER A 106 -4.05 -11.03 8.04
CA SER A 106 -3.44 -10.32 6.90
C SER A 106 -4.15 -9.00 6.61
N ARG A 107 -5.49 -9.00 6.63
CA ARG A 107 -6.28 -7.77 6.49
C ARG A 107 -6.06 -6.78 7.63
N LEU A 108 -5.96 -7.27 8.87
CA LEU A 108 -5.73 -6.41 10.04
C LEU A 108 -4.36 -5.74 9.97
N VAL A 109 -3.32 -6.49 9.62
CA VAL A 109 -1.95 -5.96 9.45
C VAL A 109 -1.92 -4.91 8.33
N TYR A 110 -2.57 -5.20 7.20
CA TYR A 110 -2.70 -4.24 6.11
C TYR A 110 -3.42 -2.96 6.57
N ALA A 111 -4.61 -3.08 7.16
CA ALA A 111 -5.41 -1.94 7.58
C ALA A 111 -4.70 -1.06 8.64
N ALA A 112 -3.92 -1.68 9.53
CA ALA A 112 -3.10 -0.97 10.48
C ALA A 112 -2.00 -0.14 9.78
N ALA A 113 -1.28 -0.74 8.83
CA ALA A 113 -0.24 -0.03 8.08
C ALA A 113 -0.84 1.08 7.19
N ASP A 114 -1.89 0.77 6.42
CA ASP A 114 -2.58 1.70 5.52
C ASP A 114 -3.17 2.90 6.28
N GLY A 115 -3.76 2.67 7.45
CA GLY A 115 -4.25 3.74 8.33
C GLY A 115 -3.14 4.64 8.86
N LEU A 116 -1.95 4.09 9.14
CA LEU A 116 -0.79 4.88 9.56
C LEU A 116 -0.20 5.70 8.40
N VAL A 117 -0.18 5.14 7.19
CA VAL A 117 0.19 5.85 5.96
C VAL A 117 -0.73 7.05 5.77
N PHE A 118 -2.05 6.82 5.80
CA PHE A 118 -3.03 7.89 5.68
C PHE A 118 -2.87 8.97 6.76
N ALA A 119 -2.68 8.56 8.02
CA ALA A 119 -2.48 9.51 9.12
C ALA A 119 -1.23 10.37 8.92
N GLN A 120 -0.09 9.77 8.54
CA GLN A 120 1.14 10.54 8.28
C GLN A 120 0.98 11.50 7.11
N LEU A 121 0.33 11.08 6.02
CA LEU A 121 0.08 11.97 4.89
C LEU A 121 -0.82 13.15 5.26
N ALA A 122 -1.87 12.89 6.04
CA ALA A 122 -2.87 13.90 6.37
C ALA A 122 -2.39 14.93 7.39
N VAL A 123 -1.63 14.50 8.41
CA VAL A 123 -1.25 15.37 9.55
C VAL A 123 0.24 15.37 9.88
N GLY A 124 1.07 14.67 9.10
CA GLY A 124 2.50 14.47 9.38
C GLY A 124 2.75 13.48 10.51
N GLY A 125 3.96 13.55 11.09
CA GLY A 125 4.30 12.78 12.30
C GLY A 125 4.96 11.42 12.04
N GLY A 126 5.93 11.36 11.13
CA GLY A 126 6.66 10.13 10.79
C GLY A 126 7.24 9.37 11.99
N GLU A 127 7.74 10.07 13.02
CA GLU A 127 8.22 9.40 14.24
C GLU A 127 7.11 8.61 14.97
N SER A 128 5.87 9.11 14.93
CA SER A 128 4.71 8.43 15.51
C SER A 128 4.31 7.21 14.69
N THR A 129 4.37 7.31 13.36
CA THR A 129 4.18 6.19 12.43
C THR A 129 5.20 5.10 12.70
N GLU A 130 6.48 5.43 12.74
CA GLU A 130 7.56 4.45 12.99
C GLU A 130 7.44 3.79 14.35
N ARG A 131 7.02 4.53 15.39
CA ARG A 131 6.73 3.95 16.71
C ARG A 131 5.57 2.96 16.66
N SER A 132 4.51 3.28 15.93
CA SER A 132 3.33 2.42 15.77
C SER A 132 3.66 1.15 14.98
N LEU A 133 4.44 1.27 13.89
CA LEU A 133 4.91 0.14 13.10
C LEU A 133 5.80 -0.80 13.94
N ARG A 134 6.74 -0.27 14.72
CA ARG A 134 7.51 -1.08 15.68
C ARG A 134 6.62 -1.81 16.69
N HIS A 135 5.56 -1.16 17.17
CA HIS A 135 4.62 -1.79 18.08
C HIS A 135 3.85 -2.92 17.41
N LEU A 136 3.38 -2.72 16.17
CA LEU A 136 2.75 -3.77 15.37
C LEU A 136 3.68 -4.97 15.18
N ARG A 137 4.95 -4.74 14.80
CA ARG A 137 5.98 -5.79 14.68
C ARG A 137 6.20 -6.57 15.98
N SER A 138 6.19 -5.88 17.13
CA SER A 138 6.29 -6.53 18.44
C SER A 138 5.08 -7.44 18.75
N LEU A 139 3.87 -7.02 18.39
CA LEU A 139 2.66 -7.82 18.59
C LEU A 139 2.68 -9.09 17.71
N LEU A 140 3.10 -8.95 16.46
CA LEU A 140 3.26 -10.08 15.54
C LEU A 140 4.33 -11.06 16.04
N SER A 141 5.46 -10.54 16.51
CA SER A 141 6.56 -11.34 17.05
C SER A 141 6.15 -12.15 18.28
N ALA A 142 5.28 -11.60 19.14
CA ALA A 142 4.75 -12.33 20.29
C ALA A 142 3.89 -13.52 19.87
N ARG A 143 3.12 -13.38 18.78
CA ARG A 143 2.24 -14.42 18.25
C ARG A 143 2.99 -15.58 17.58
N VAL A 144 4.17 -15.32 17.02
CA VAL A 144 5.04 -16.35 16.42
C VAL A 144 5.73 -17.22 17.46
N ARG A 145 6.03 -16.68 18.64
CA ARG A 145 6.75 -17.39 19.71
C ARG A 145 5.87 -18.33 20.54
N THR A 146 4.57 -18.36 20.27
CA THR A 146 3.57 -19.14 21.02
C THR A 146 3.16 -20.35 20.21
#